data_AF-S7TJR3-F1
#
_entry.id   AF-S7TJR3-F1
#
_cell.length_a   1.000
_cell.length_b   1.000
_cell.length_c   1.000
_cell.angle_alpha   90.00
_cell.angle_beta   90.00
_cell.angle_gamma   90.00
#
_symmetry.space_group_name_H-M   'P 1'
#
loop_
_entity.id
_entity.type
_entity.pdbx_description
1 polymer ?
#
loop_
_entity_poly.entity_id
_entity_poly.type
_entity_poly.pdbx_seq_one_letter_code
_entity_poly.pdbx_strand_id
1 'polypeptide(L)'
;MPYLAPNGDIEELTARIDALRENIAKLEQAVDRYSRWERAFFPPNGLVRKIVSLFSRSRTRGAPPASPAEPAPSAERENHERGEHLQMGPGCTIAQQVFFDHVDGGCIKIGSSVGLRFGVQLYPYGGRISIADNVIIGAYSTIYGHGDTSIGENTIIASHVVLIPSNHRFNALDVPICHQGISAKGIRIESNVWIGTHAVILDGVTIGTGAIVAAGAVVNRDVPPYSIVGGVPAKVIRQREESLPPLHSFGRRVDIERVQKREAWLLRGTLASLLEAPPVKAGAEPDAEEGSPGEERFPGPDRGLLGSSLFAGSTFCRKARVLDIGSTDGWGPRLLALYAREVVALSPATATPERARSFRKQDNIRWLQGDALAPATAGLAEGSFDVVTAMEAIEHFSRADGRRLVAAAAAMLKPGGVFIATSAFPDTREEADALCATNPHHLYIVTSGEMKALLAEHFSESTLIDNMFIIAIKKS
;
A
#
# COMPACT_ATOMS: atom_id res chain seq x y z
N MET A 1 -18.45 27.42 42.15
CA MET A 1 -19.85 27.70 41.78
C MET A 1 -19.86 28.83 40.77
N PRO A 2 -20.80 28.90 39.80
CA PRO A 2 -21.66 27.84 39.20
C PRO A 2 -21.45 27.76 37.65
N TYR A 3 -21.58 26.60 37.00
CA TYR A 3 -22.80 25.97 36.47
C TYR A 3 -23.58 26.81 35.43
N LEU A 4 -23.54 26.42 34.14
CA LEU A 4 -24.68 25.87 33.37
C LEU A 4 -24.37 25.71 31.86
N ALA A 5 -24.64 24.52 31.32
CA ALA A 5 -24.78 24.16 29.89
C ALA A 5 -26.22 24.48 29.42
N PRO A 6 -26.84 23.86 28.38
CA PRO A 6 -26.44 23.30 27.07
C PRO A 6 -27.37 23.87 25.93
N ASN A 7 -27.43 23.26 24.74
CA ASN A 7 -28.52 23.32 23.72
C ASN A 7 -28.19 23.90 22.32
N GLY A 8 -27.01 23.59 21.77
CA GLY A 8 -26.84 23.60 20.32
C GLY A 8 -26.70 22.16 19.82
N ASP A 9 -27.62 21.75 18.94
CA ASP A 9 -27.39 20.71 17.92
C ASP A 9 -27.55 19.22 18.23
N ILE A 10 -28.35 18.82 19.22
CA ILE A 10 -28.81 17.40 19.24
C ILE A 10 -29.74 17.12 18.05
N GLU A 11 -30.67 18.03 17.73
CA GLU A 11 -31.54 17.89 16.55
C GLU A 11 -30.75 17.95 15.23
N GLU A 12 -29.69 18.77 15.15
CA GLU A 12 -28.84 18.85 13.97
C GLU A 12 -27.94 17.59 13.82
N LEU A 13 -27.45 17.02 14.91
CA LEU A 13 -26.73 15.73 14.89
C LEU A 13 -27.66 14.58 14.49
N THR A 14 -28.89 14.54 15.00
CA THR A 14 -29.88 13.51 14.61
C THR A 14 -30.26 13.63 13.14
N ALA A 15 -30.51 14.84 12.63
CA ALA A 15 -30.78 15.08 11.21
C ALA A 15 -29.60 14.68 10.30
N ARG A 16 -28.35 14.89 10.75
CA ARG A 16 -27.14 14.46 10.03
C ARG A 16 -26.96 12.94 10.02
N ILE A 17 -27.30 12.26 11.13
CA ILE A 17 -27.25 10.79 11.23
C ILE A 17 -28.32 10.14 10.34
N ASP A 18 -29.53 10.69 10.29
CA ASP A 18 -30.60 10.15 9.45
C ASP A 18 -30.34 10.39 7.96
N ALA A 19 -29.74 11.53 7.59
CA ALA A 19 -29.25 11.75 6.22
C ALA A 19 -28.11 10.78 5.84
N LEU A 20 -27.26 10.41 6.80
CA LEU A 20 -26.21 9.38 6.63
C LEU A 20 -26.82 8.00 6.37
N ARG A 21 -27.85 7.62 7.15
CA ARG A 21 -28.58 6.35 6.97
C ARG A 21 -29.27 6.27 5.61
N GLU A 22 -29.92 7.35 5.17
CA GLU A 22 -30.60 7.39 3.87
C GLU A 22 -29.61 7.28 2.69
N ASN A 23 -28.42 7.91 2.82
CA ASN A 23 -27.37 7.81 1.82
C ASN A 23 -26.71 6.42 1.78
N ILE A 24 -26.54 5.77 2.93
CA ILE A 24 -26.08 4.37 3.01
C ILE A 24 -27.08 3.44 2.34
N ALA A 25 -28.38 3.58 2.61
CA ALA A 25 -29.41 2.78 1.97
C ALA A 25 -29.47 2.97 0.43
N LYS A 26 -29.28 4.20 -0.06
CA LYS A 26 -29.19 4.50 -1.51
C LYS A 26 -27.96 3.85 -2.16
N LEU A 27 -26.84 3.81 -1.43
CA LEU A 27 -25.60 3.16 -1.86
C LEU A 27 -25.73 1.64 -1.88
N GLU A 28 -26.36 1.03 -0.87
CA GLU A 28 -26.65 -0.41 -0.84
C GLU A 28 -27.56 -0.83 -2.00
N GLN A 29 -28.58 -0.05 -2.33
CA GLN A 29 -29.42 -0.28 -3.51
C GLN A 29 -28.67 -0.08 -4.84
N ALA A 30 -27.65 0.78 -4.89
CA ALA A 30 -26.80 0.95 -6.07
C ALA A 30 -25.84 -0.23 -6.25
N VAL A 31 -25.25 -0.72 -5.15
CA VAL A 31 -24.40 -1.92 -5.13
C VAL A 31 -25.19 -3.16 -5.53
N ASP A 32 -26.38 -3.36 -4.98
CA ASP A 32 -27.23 -4.51 -5.35
C ASP A 32 -27.71 -4.43 -6.81
N ARG A 33 -27.89 -3.24 -7.38
CA ARG A 33 -28.11 -3.04 -8.83
C ARG A 33 -26.87 -3.38 -9.65
N TYR A 34 -25.68 -3.00 -9.20
CA TYR A 34 -24.43 -3.30 -9.86
C TYR A 34 -24.11 -4.81 -9.84
N SER A 35 -24.27 -5.48 -8.70
CA SER A 35 -24.09 -6.93 -8.55
C SER A 35 -25.12 -7.76 -9.33
N ARG A 36 -26.30 -7.20 -9.62
CA ARG A 36 -27.26 -7.81 -10.57
C ARG A 36 -26.85 -7.60 -12.03
N TRP A 37 -26.31 -6.44 -12.37
CA TRP A 37 -25.78 -6.13 -13.70
C TRP A 37 -24.56 -7.00 -14.06
N GLU A 38 -23.65 -7.19 -13.11
CA GLU A 38 -22.44 -7.99 -13.29
C GLU A 38 -22.74 -9.48 -13.52
N ARG A 39 -23.70 -10.04 -12.77
CA ARG A 39 -24.19 -11.42 -12.96
C ARG A 39 -24.94 -11.63 -14.28
N ALA A 40 -25.49 -10.57 -14.88
CA ALA A 40 -26.20 -10.65 -16.16
C ALA A 40 -25.24 -10.62 -17.37
N PHE A 41 -24.05 -10.02 -17.24
CA PHE A 41 -23.10 -9.85 -18.34
C PHE A 41 -21.88 -10.78 -18.29
N PHE A 42 -21.55 -11.34 -17.12
CA PHE A 42 -20.42 -12.27 -16.95
C PHE A 42 -20.88 -13.58 -16.26
N PRO A 43 -21.48 -14.53 -17.01
CA PRO A 43 -21.74 -15.85 -16.46
C PRO A 43 -20.42 -16.62 -16.26
N PRO A 44 -20.28 -17.41 -15.17
CA PRO A 44 -19.01 -18.02 -14.81
C PRO A 44 -18.68 -19.23 -15.68
N ASN A 45 -17.50 -19.18 -16.30
CA ASN A 45 -16.66 -20.27 -16.82
C ASN A 45 -17.01 -20.93 -18.18
N GLY A 46 -16.10 -20.78 -19.14
CA GLY A 46 -16.00 -21.64 -20.33
C GLY A 46 -14.97 -21.22 -21.40
N LEU A 47 -14.69 -19.92 -21.55
CA LEU A 47 -13.98 -19.42 -22.74
C LEU A 47 -12.44 -19.31 -22.58
N VAL A 48 -11.95 -19.08 -21.36
CA VAL A 48 -10.53 -18.74 -21.12
C VAL A 48 -9.58 -19.92 -21.37
N ARG A 49 -10.04 -21.18 -21.22
CA ARG A 49 -9.22 -22.37 -21.53
C ARG A 49 -9.03 -22.64 -23.03
N LYS A 50 -9.82 -22.03 -23.92
CA LYS A 50 -9.75 -22.29 -25.38
C LYS A 50 -8.82 -21.35 -26.15
N ILE A 51 -8.51 -20.17 -25.59
CA ILE A 51 -7.69 -19.16 -26.28
C ILE A 51 -6.19 -19.45 -26.12
N VAL A 52 -5.77 -20.04 -25.00
CA VAL A 52 -4.36 -20.34 -24.72
C VAL A 52 -3.80 -21.46 -25.63
N SER A 53 -4.64 -22.31 -26.22
CA SER A 53 -4.16 -23.36 -27.15
C SER A 53 -4.00 -22.92 -28.60
N LEU A 54 -4.35 -21.67 -28.96
CA LEU A 54 -4.34 -21.18 -30.35
C LEU A 54 -3.08 -20.36 -30.72
N PHE A 55 -2.23 -19.98 -29.77
CA PHE A 55 -1.07 -19.12 -30.03
C PHE A 55 0.30 -19.82 -30.08
N SER A 56 0.36 -21.16 -30.01
CA SER A 56 1.65 -21.88 -30.05
C SER A 56 2.13 -22.34 -31.44
N ARG A 57 1.52 -21.87 -32.54
CA ARG A 57 1.98 -22.25 -33.90
C ARG A 57 1.79 -21.13 -34.94
N SER A 58 2.84 -20.36 -35.23
CA SER A 58 3.34 -20.18 -36.62
C SER A 58 4.49 -19.19 -36.78
N ARG A 59 5.62 -19.74 -37.25
CA ARG A 59 6.49 -19.33 -38.38
C ARG A 59 7.16 -17.94 -38.39
N THR A 60 8.49 -18.04 -38.38
CA THR A 60 9.47 -17.14 -39.00
C THR A 60 9.11 -16.74 -40.43
N ARG A 61 9.21 -15.44 -40.76
CA ARG A 61 9.37 -14.92 -42.13
C ARG A 61 10.33 -13.73 -42.13
N GLY A 62 11.16 -13.68 -43.17
CA GLY A 62 12.43 -12.96 -43.25
C GLY A 62 12.34 -11.45 -43.45
N ALA A 63 13.48 -10.81 -43.21
CA ALA A 63 13.69 -9.37 -43.26
C ALA A 63 13.74 -8.82 -44.70
N PRO A 64 13.25 -7.60 -44.95
CA PRO A 64 13.43 -6.88 -46.22
C PRO A 64 14.77 -6.13 -46.29
N PRO A 65 15.25 -5.75 -47.51
CA PRO A 65 16.59 -5.24 -47.72
C PRO A 65 16.74 -3.74 -47.38
N ALA A 66 17.94 -3.35 -46.98
CA ALA A 66 18.33 -2.00 -46.56
C ALA A 66 18.59 -1.02 -47.74
N SER A 67 18.37 0.27 -47.49
CA SER A 67 18.73 1.43 -48.33
C SER A 67 19.29 2.57 -47.44
N PRO A 68 20.05 3.56 -47.95
CA PRO A 68 21.46 3.70 -47.59
C PRO A 68 21.77 4.85 -46.62
N ALA A 69 22.74 4.57 -45.75
CA ALA A 69 23.73 5.42 -45.07
C ALA A 69 23.38 6.90 -44.76
N GLU A 70 23.01 7.15 -43.49
CA GLU A 70 23.25 8.42 -42.79
C GLU A 70 24.63 8.39 -42.07
N PRO A 71 25.25 9.56 -41.80
CA PRO A 71 26.67 9.63 -41.45
C PRO A 71 26.98 9.04 -40.07
N ALA A 72 28.22 8.53 -39.96
CA ALA A 72 28.71 7.74 -38.84
C ALA A 72 28.45 8.40 -37.47
N PRO A 73 27.95 7.65 -36.48
CA PRO A 73 27.69 8.21 -35.17
C PRO A 73 28.98 8.50 -34.41
N SER A 74 28.96 9.60 -33.65
CA SER A 74 30.02 10.01 -32.73
C SER A 74 30.34 8.93 -31.69
N ALA A 75 31.59 8.93 -31.22
CA ALA A 75 32.22 7.99 -30.27
C ALA A 75 31.41 7.63 -29.00
N GLU A 76 30.33 8.35 -28.66
CA GLU A 76 29.41 7.94 -27.59
C GLU A 76 28.51 6.74 -27.97
N ARG A 77 28.29 6.48 -29.27
CA ARG A 77 27.51 5.30 -29.72
C ARG A 77 28.33 4.00 -29.73
N GLU A 78 29.67 4.06 -29.78
CA GLU A 78 30.51 2.84 -29.80
C GLU A 78 30.53 2.09 -28.45
N ASN A 79 30.08 2.71 -27.35
CA ASN A 79 29.91 2.01 -26.09
C ASN A 79 28.66 1.08 -26.06
N HIS A 80 27.82 1.06 -27.10
CA HIS A 80 26.57 0.28 -27.11
C HIS A 80 26.73 -1.21 -27.45
N GLU A 81 27.89 -1.66 -27.93
CA GLU A 81 28.10 -3.07 -28.23
C GLU A 81 28.46 -3.92 -26.99
N ARG A 82 28.50 -3.31 -25.79
CA ARG A 82 28.75 -4.01 -24.52
C ARG A 82 27.66 -3.73 -23.48
N GLY A 83 26.51 -4.38 -23.66
CA GLY A 83 26.06 -5.34 -22.64
C GLY A 83 25.20 -4.89 -21.45
N GLU A 84 24.61 -3.69 -21.38
CA GLU A 84 23.63 -3.41 -20.31
C GLU A 84 22.41 -2.61 -20.80
N HIS A 85 21.33 -3.33 -21.13
CA HIS A 85 20.04 -2.75 -21.51
C HIS A 85 19.29 -2.13 -20.32
N LEU A 86 19.62 -2.55 -19.09
CA LEU A 86 19.06 -2.03 -17.85
C LEU A 86 20.18 -1.77 -16.84
N GLN A 87 20.26 -0.55 -16.31
CA GLN A 87 21.18 -0.15 -15.24
C GLN A 87 20.38 0.39 -14.07
N MET A 88 20.76 0.03 -12.84
CA MET A 88 20.08 0.47 -11.64
C MET A 88 21.05 0.78 -10.50
N GLY A 89 20.89 1.95 -9.88
CA GLY A 89 21.62 2.37 -8.70
C GLY A 89 21.18 1.66 -7.41
N PRO A 90 21.98 1.78 -6.34
CA PRO A 90 21.69 1.13 -5.05
C PRO A 90 20.43 1.69 -4.38
N GLY A 91 19.83 0.90 -3.48
CA GLY A 91 18.71 1.33 -2.63
C GLY A 91 17.34 1.38 -3.32
N CYS A 92 17.24 0.94 -4.57
CA CYS A 92 15.97 0.88 -5.28
C CYS A 92 15.02 -0.17 -4.69
N THR A 93 13.73 0.16 -4.66
CA THR A 93 12.65 -0.76 -4.25
C THR A 93 11.78 -1.07 -5.46
N ILE A 94 11.72 -2.33 -5.87
CA ILE A 94 10.89 -2.79 -7.00
C ILE A 94 9.77 -3.68 -6.44
N ALA A 95 8.52 -3.28 -6.65
CA ALA A 95 7.36 -4.07 -6.29
C ALA A 95 7.11 -5.23 -7.27
N GLN A 96 6.16 -6.11 -6.94
CA GLN A 96 5.75 -7.19 -7.85
C GLN A 96 5.16 -6.64 -9.15
N GLN A 97 5.30 -7.42 -10.23
CA GLN A 97 4.73 -7.11 -11.55
C GLN A 97 5.19 -5.77 -12.12
N VAL A 98 6.43 -5.36 -11.85
CA VAL A 98 7.08 -4.30 -12.63
C VAL A 98 7.62 -4.91 -13.92
N PHE A 99 7.29 -4.30 -15.05
CA PHE A 99 7.67 -4.77 -16.38
C PHE A 99 8.78 -3.88 -16.95
N PHE A 100 9.90 -4.51 -17.30
CA PHE A 100 10.97 -3.90 -18.08
C PHE A 100 10.98 -4.59 -19.44
N ASP A 101 10.49 -3.92 -20.47
CA ASP A 101 10.28 -4.52 -21.78
C ASP A 101 11.20 -3.92 -22.84
N HIS A 102 12.21 -4.70 -23.21
CA HIS A 102 13.21 -4.36 -24.21
C HIS A 102 12.97 -5.05 -25.56
N VAL A 103 11.75 -5.57 -25.84
CA VAL A 103 11.46 -6.33 -27.07
C VAL A 103 11.88 -5.56 -28.33
N ASP A 104 11.65 -4.24 -28.35
CA ASP A 104 12.01 -3.37 -29.47
C ASP A 104 13.36 -2.65 -29.27
N GLY A 105 14.19 -3.12 -28.33
CA GLY A 105 15.49 -2.54 -27.99
C GLY A 105 15.41 -1.28 -27.11
N GLY A 106 16.54 -0.58 -27.00
CA GLY A 106 16.70 0.62 -26.17
C GLY A 106 17.27 0.33 -24.78
N CYS A 107 17.36 1.37 -23.96
CA CYS A 107 18.02 1.31 -22.65
C CYS A 107 17.20 1.95 -21.52
N ILE A 108 17.27 1.36 -20.34
CA ILE A 108 16.66 1.88 -19.12
C ILE A 108 17.79 2.14 -18.12
N LYS A 109 17.88 3.37 -17.62
CA LYS A 109 18.83 3.76 -16.57
C LYS A 109 18.06 4.29 -15.37
N ILE A 110 18.32 3.71 -14.21
CA ILE A 110 17.67 4.02 -12.95
C ILE A 110 18.73 4.43 -11.95
N GLY A 111 18.55 5.59 -11.32
CA GLY A 111 19.41 6.12 -10.28
C GLY A 111 19.30 5.34 -8.96
N SER A 112 19.73 5.96 -7.88
CA SER A 112 19.71 5.41 -6.53
C SER A 112 18.39 5.70 -5.82
N SER A 113 17.98 4.82 -4.91
CA SER A 113 16.80 5.02 -4.05
C SER A 113 15.49 5.25 -4.82
N VAL A 114 15.33 4.63 -5.99
CA VAL A 114 14.11 4.71 -6.79
C VAL A 114 13.08 3.67 -6.33
N GLY A 115 11.83 4.08 -6.13
CA GLY A 115 10.71 3.21 -5.77
C GLY A 115 9.76 2.97 -6.94
N LEU A 116 9.77 1.78 -7.52
CA LEU A 116 8.80 1.34 -8.54
C LEU A 116 7.69 0.51 -7.90
N ARG A 117 6.44 0.99 -7.98
CA ARG A 117 5.28 0.33 -7.36
C ARG A 117 4.66 -0.72 -8.28
N PHE A 118 3.69 -1.44 -7.74
CA PHE A 118 3.07 -2.61 -8.39
C PHE A 118 2.56 -2.29 -9.79
N GLY A 119 2.84 -3.14 -10.76
CA GLY A 119 2.31 -2.98 -12.11
C GLY A 119 2.95 -1.86 -12.95
N VAL A 120 4.03 -1.20 -12.48
CA VAL A 120 4.73 -0.19 -13.28
C VAL A 120 5.31 -0.81 -14.54
N GLN A 121 5.21 -0.12 -15.67
CA GLN A 121 5.70 -0.61 -16.94
C GLN A 121 6.65 0.39 -17.59
N LEU A 122 7.84 -0.09 -17.98
CA LEU A 122 8.87 0.70 -18.64
C LEU A 122 9.16 0.08 -20.02
N TYR A 123 8.79 0.79 -21.08
CA TYR A 123 8.94 0.37 -22.47
C TYR A 123 9.86 1.35 -23.24
N PRO A 124 11.17 1.13 -23.28
CA PRO A 124 12.11 1.99 -24.02
C PRO A 124 11.79 2.09 -25.52
N TYR A 125 11.27 1.03 -26.14
CA TYR A 125 10.90 1.01 -27.56
C TYR A 125 11.98 1.60 -28.50
N GLY A 126 13.22 1.15 -28.34
CA GLY A 126 14.37 1.60 -29.12
C GLY A 126 15.04 2.89 -28.61
N GLY A 127 14.38 3.68 -27.76
CA GLY A 127 14.95 4.88 -27.13
C GLY A 127 15.44 4.65 -25.70
N ARG A 128 15.48 5.72 -24.91
CA ARG A 128 16.01 5.72 -23.53
C ARG A 128 14.97 6.13 -22.49
N ILE A 129 14.90 5.37 -21.40
CA ILE A 129 14.23 5.80 -20.17
C ILE A 129 15.32 6.08 -19.13
N SER A 130 15.42 7.32 -18.66
CA SER A 130 16.36 7.75 -17.63
C SER A 130 15.60 8.23 -16.39
N ILE A 131 15.78 7.54 -15.27
CA ILE A 131 15.18 7.89 -13.98
C ILE A 131 16.32 8.26 -13.04
N ALA A 132 16.32 9.49 -12.52
CA ALA A 132 17.32 9.97 -11.57
C ALA A 132 17.06 9.45 -10.14
N ASP A 133 17.84 9.97 -9.18
CA ASP A 133 17.83 9.51 -7.80
C ASP A 133 16.57 9.94 -7.03
N ASN A 134 16.19 9.15 -6.03
CA ASN A 134 15.10 9.46 -5.10
C ASN A 134 13.76 9.75 -5.81
N VAL A 135 13.42 8.93 -6.80
CA VAL A 135 12.16 9.01 -7.54
C VAL A 135 11.19 7.93 -7.06
N ILE A 136 9.91 8.25 -6.94
CA ILE A 136 8.85 7.27 -6.67
C ILE A 136 7.87 7.25 -7.84
N ILE A 137 7.61 6.07 -8.39
CA ILE A 137 6.62 5.85 -9.45
C ILE A 137 5.50 4.96 -8.92
N GLY A 138 4.28 5.52 -8.88
CA GLY A 138 3.06 4.90 -8.38
C GLY A 138 2.58 3.72 -9.24
N ALA A 139 1.65 2.95 -8.68
CA ALA A 139 1.23 1.69 -9.27
C ALA A 139 0.60 1.87 -10.66
N TYR A 140 0.82 0.91 -11.56
CA TYR A 140 0.25 0.86 -12.91
C TYR A 140 0.58 2.07 -13.80
N SER A 141 1.64 2.82 -13.48
CA SER A 141 2.12 3.88 -14.35
C SER A 141 2.92 3.29 -15.50
N THR A 142 2.73 3.84 -16.70
CA THR A 142 3.32 3.36 -17.94
C THR A 142 4.23 4.44 -18.52
N ILE A 143 5.50 4.10 -18.72
CA ILE A 143 6.54 5.02 -19.19
C ILE A 143 7.10 4.48 -20.51
N TYR A 144 6.87 5.21 -21.59
CA TYR A 144 7.46 4.90 -22.89
C TYR A 144 8.76 5.66 -23.10
N GLY A 145 9.65 5.13 -23.96
CA GLY A 145 10.98 5.70 -24.22
C GLY A 145 11.28 6.07 -25.68
N HIS A 146 10.34 5.92 -26.62
CA HIS A 146 10.56 6.13 -28.07
C HIS A 146 11.45 7.33 -28.45
N GLY A 147 11.12 8.53 -27.97
CA GLY A 147 11.86 9.79 -28.23
C GLY A 147 12.76 10.21 -27.07
N ASP A 148 13.10 9.27 -26.21
CA ASP A 148 13.67 9.44 -24.88
C ASP A 148 12.72 10.05 -23.83
N THR A 149 12.73 9.48 -22.64
CA THR A 149 12.02 10.00 -21.46
C THR A 149 13.02 10.15 -20.32
N SER A 150 13.09 11.33 -19.73
CA SER A 150 13.92 11.62 -18.56
C SER A 150 13.09 12.11 -17.38
N ILE A 151 13.39 11.59 -16.19
CA ILE A 151 12.75 11.95 -14.92
C ILE A 151 13.82 12.41 -13.94
N GLY A 152 13.74 13.68 -13.53
CA GLY A 152 14.65 14.32 -12.60
C GLY A 152 14.49 13.82 -11.15
N GLU A 153 15.51 14.11 -10.34
CA GLU A 153 15.62 13.63 -8.97
C GLU A 153 14.51 14.18 -8.06
N ASN A 154 14.25 13.51 -6.94
CA ASN A 154 13.26 13.95 -5.94
C ASN A 154 11.83 14.07 -6.49
N THR A 155 11.52 13.35 -7.58
CA THR A 155 10.23 13.42 -8.27
C THR A 155 9.25 12.36 -7.75
N ILE A 156 7.99 12.74 -7.60
CA ILE A 156 6.90 11.82 -7.24
C ILE A 156 5.93 11.74 -8.41
N ILE A 157 5.80 10.53 -8.97
CA ILE A 157 4.78 10.19 -9.97
C ILE A 157 3.75 9.31 -9.27
N ALA A 158 2.49 9.76 -9.23
CA ALA A 158 1.40 8.99 -8.64
C ALA A 158 0.97 7.82 -9.54
N SER A 159 -0.03 7.05 -9.10
CA SER A 159 -0.51 5.85 -9.83
C SER A 159 -1.18 6.19 -11.17
N HIS A 160 -1.16 5.24 -12.10
CA HIS A 160 -1.81 5.32 -13.40
C HIS A 160 -1.39 6.53 -14.25
N VAL A 161 -0.17 7.02 -14.08
CA VAL A 161 0.37 8.08 -14.93
C VAL A 161 0.93 7.47 -16.21
N VAL A 162 0.68 8.12 -17.34
CA VAL A 162 1.18 7.67 -18.65
C VAL A 162 2.07 8.74 -19.28
N LEU A 163 3.30 8.35 -19.64
CA LEU A 163 4.26 9.19 -20.38
C LEU A 163 4.40 8.65 -21.81
N ILE A 164 4.03 9.46 -22.80
CA ILE A 164 4.03 9.10 -24.22
C ILE A 164 4.95 10.05 -25.00
N PRO A 165 6.25 9.76 -25.15
CA PRO A 165 7.26 10.61 -25.79
C PRO A 165 7.28 10.45 -27.32
N SER A 166 6.15 10.05 -27.91
CA SER A 166 5.97 9.92 -29.35
C SER A 166 4.52 10.15 -29.73
N ASN A 167 4.29 10.40 -31.02
CA ASN A 167 2.96 10.51 -31.58
C ASN A 167 2.94 10.01 -33.02
N HIS A 168 1.78 9.54 -33.50
CA HIS A 168 1.64 9.21 -34.92
C HIS A 168 1.62 10.48 -35.76
N ARG A 169 2.25 10.43 -36.93
CA ARG A 169 2.08 11.47 -37.95
C ARG A 169 0.71 11.29 -38.61
N PHE A 170 0.04 12.40 -38.92
CA PHE A 170 -1.34 12.37 -39.43
C PHE A 170 -1.61 13.39 -40.54
N ASN A 171 -0.56 14.02 -41.08
CA ASN A 171 -0.69 15.14 -42.03
C ASN A 171 -0.98 14.69 -43.48
N ALA A 172 -0.68 13.44 -43.85
CA ALA A 172 -0.93 12.91 -45.20
C ALA A 172 -2.30 12.22 -45.25
N LEU A 173 -3.31 12.90 -45.79
CA LEU A 173 -4.71 12.41 -45.79
C LEU A 173 -4.92 11.17 -46.68
N ASP A 174 -4.04 10.95 -47.65
CA ASP A 174 -4.06 9.86 -48.63
C ASP A 174 -3.29 8.60 -48.17
N VAL A 175 -2.54 8.71 -47.06
CA VAL A 175 -1.75 7.61 -46.49
C VAL A 175 -2.40 7.15 -45.18
N PRO A 176 -2.70 5.84 -44.98
CA PRO A 176 -3.20 5.36 -43.69
C PRO A 176 -2.28 5.74 -42.52
N ILE A 177 -2.84 6.15 -41.36
CA ILE A 177 -2.08 6.62 -40.17
C ILE A 177 -0.92 5.69 -39.82
N CYS A 178 -1.12 4.37 -39.85
CA CYS A 178 -0.09 3.37 -39.52
C CYS A 178 1.12 3.38 -40.47
N HIS A 179 1.01 3.96 -41.66
CA HIS A 179 2.09 4.06 -42.65
C HIS A 179 2.74 5.44 -42.70
N GLN A 180 2.23 6.42 -41.93
CA GLN A 180 2.76 7.78 -41.91
C GLN A 180 3.98 7.94 -40.98
N GLY A 181 4.29 6.93 -40.16
CA GLY A 181 5.38 6.98 -39.19
C GLY A 181 5.04 7.76 -37.91
N ILE A 182 6.06 8.12 -37.14
CA ILE A 182 5.92 8.77 -35.83
C ILE A 182 6.76 10.06 -35.69
N SER A 183 6.34 10.96 -34.82
CA SER A 183 7.22 11.94 -34.15
C SER A 183 7.65 11.36 -32.81
N ALA A 184 8.88 11.68 -32.39
CA ALA A 184 9.45 11.23 -31.13
C ALA A 184 10.37 12.33 -30.60
N LYS A 185 9.78 13.40 -30.05
CA LYS A 185 10.50 14.56 -29.52
C LYS A 185 11.01 14.33 -28.09
N GLY A 186 10.39 13.38 -27.38
CA GLY A 186 10.80 13.02 -26.02
C GLY A 186 9.99 13.71 -24.94
N ILE A 187 10.20 13.28 -23.70
CA ILE A 187 9.64 13.93 -22.50
C ILE A 187 10.78 14.22 -21.51
N ARG A 188 10.78 15.44 -20.97
CA ARG A 188 11.72 15.86 -19.93
C ARG A 188 10.97 16.29 -18.69
N ILE A 189 11.09 15.53 -17.61
CA ILE A 189 10.64 15.92 -16.28
C ILE A 189 11.87 16.36 -15.50
N GLU A 190 11.90 17.62 -15.08
CA GLU A 190 12.98 18.14 -14.24
C GLU A 190 12.82 17.68 -12.77
N SER A 191 13.67 18.19 -11.87
CA SER A 191 13.74 17.75 -10.49
C SER A 191 12.57 18.24 -9.62
N ASN A 192 12.28 17.52 -8.54
CA ASN A 192 11.31 17.93 -7.51
C ASN A 192 9.88 18.14 -8.06
N VAL A 193 9.50 17.39 -9.08
CA VAL A 193 8.17 17.46 -9.71
C VAL A 193 7.20 16.53 -9.01
N TRP A 194 5.92 16.90 -8.96
CA TRP A 194 4.84 16.01 -8.55
C TRP A 194 3.81 15.84 -9.67
N ILE A 195 3.59 14.61 -10.11
CA ILE A 195 2.58 14.26 -11.12
C ILE A 195 1.44 13.49 -10.44
N GLY A 196 0.22 14.05 -10.49
CA GLY A 196 -0.98 13.48 -9.91
C GLY A 196 -1.52 12.26 -10.66
N THR A 197 -2.34 11.47 -9.96
CA THR A 197 -2.88 10.20 -10.47
C THR A 197 -3.66 10.40 -11.78
N HIS A 198 -3.57 9.44 -12.71
CA HIS A 198 -4.26 9.48 -14.00
C HIS A 198 -3.87 10.66 -14.92
N ALA A 199 -2.75 11.35 -14.66
CA ALA A 199 -2.24 12.34 -15.59
C ALA A 199 -1.57 11.68 -16.80
N VAL A 200 -1.66 12.35 -17.95
CA VAL A 200 -1.03 11.94 -19.21
C VAL A 200 -0.09 13.05 -19.69
N ILE A 201 1.16 12.70 -19.96
CA ILE A 201 2.19 13.62 -20.47
C ILE A 201 2.52 13.23 -21.90
N LEU A 202 2.40 14.18 -22.84
CA LEU A 202 2.54 13.93 -24.28
C LEU A 202 3.90 14.34 -24.84
N ASP A 203 4.16 13.88 -26.06
CA ASP A 203 5.40 14.09 -26.82
C ASP A 203 5.84 15.55 -26.91
N GLY A 204 7.12 15.80 -26.62
CA GLY A 204 7.78 17.08 -26.70
C GLY A 204 7.61 17.98 -25.47
N VAL A 205 7.04 17.48 -24.38
CA VAL A 205 6.79 18.27 -23.16
C VAL A 205 8.00 18.26 -22.22
N THR A 206 8.36 19.45 -21.74
CA THR A 206 9.22 19.66 -20.56
C THR A 206 8.39 20.09 -19.36
N ILE A 207 8.50 19.37 -18.24
CA ILE A 207 7.94 19.77 -16.94
C ILE A 207 9.03 20.38 -16.08
N GLY A 208 8.94 21.69 -15.85
CA GLY A 208 9.93 22.46 -15.11
C GLY A 208 10.02 22.08 -13.64
N THR A 209 11.20 22.37 -13.07
CA THR A 209 11.59 22.04 -11.69
C THR A 209 10.54 22.51 -10.70
N GLY A 210 10.17 21.65 -9.75
CA GLY A 210 9.19 22.01 -8.73
C GLY A 210 7.75 22.13 -9.22
N ALA A 211 7.43 21.82 -10.48
CA ALA A 211 6.05 21.91 -10.95
C ALA A 211 5.15 20.81 -10.36
N ILE A 212 3.84 21.08 -10.31
CA ILE A 212 2.81 20.12 -9.90
C ILE A 212 1.81 19.95 -11.03
N VAL A 213 1.61 18.70 -11.47
CA VAL A 213 0.55 18.33 -12.41
C VAL A 213 -0.61 17.72 -11.62
N ALA A 214 -1.79 18.35 -11.70
CA ALA A 214 -2.98 17.87 -11.03
C ALA A 214 -3.45 16.50 -11.57
N ALA A 215 -4.18 15.75 -10.75
CA ALA A 215 -4.75 14.47 -11.15
C ALA A 215 -5.67 14.60 -12.39
N GLY A 216 -5.62 13.60 -13.27
CA GLY A 216 -6.43 13.54 -14.49
C GLY A 216 -6.07 14.57 -15.57
N ALA A 217 -4.96 15.31 -15.42
CA ALA A 217 -4.56 16.32 -16.40
C ALA A 217 -3.92 15.70 -17.67
N VAL A 218 -4.13 16.32 -18.82
CA VAL A 218 -3.43 15.97 -20.07
C VAL A 218 -2.51 17.12 -20.44
N VAL A 219 -1.21 16.91 -20.26
CA VAL A 219 -0.17 17.92 -20.50
C VAL A 219 0.36 17.77 -21.92
N ASN A 220 0.12 18.77 -22.76
CA ASN A 220 0.50 18.80 -24.17
C ASN A 220 1.41 19.98 -24.55
N ARG A 221 1.89 20.72 -23.55
CA ARG A 221 2.81 21.87 -23.67
C ARG A 221 3.71 21.91 -22.44
N ASP A 222 4.84 22.59 -22.56
CA ASP A 222 5.78 22.78 -21.46
C ASP A 222 5.11 23.41 -20.24
N VAL A 223 5.53 22.95 -19.07
CA VAL A 223 5.05 23.42 -17.78
C VAL A 223 6.16 24.27 -17.14
N PRO A 224 5.91 25.56 -16.86
CA PRO A 224 6.90 26.41 -16.21
C PRO A 224 7.34 25.87 -14.83
N PRO A 225 8.59 26.11 -14.40
CA PRO A 225 9.04 25.77 -13.06
C PRO A 225 8.12 26.33 -11.97
N TYR A 226 7.98 25.58 -10.88
CA TYR A 226 7.16 25.93 -9.71
C TYR A 226 5.68 26.20 -9.99
N SER A 227 5.19 25.92 -11.19
CA SER A 227 3.78 26.10 -11.52
C SER A 227 2.92 24.89 -11.15
N ILE A 228 1.65 25.13 -10.88
CA ILE A 228 0.64 24.08 -10.70
C ILE A 228 -0.26 24.12 -11.93
N VAL A 229 -0.32 23.01 -12.68
CA VAL A 229 -1.14 22.86 -13.88
C VAL A 229 -2.24 21.82 -13.69
N GLY A 230 -3.34 21.94 -14.43
CA GLY A 230 -4.39 20.92 -14.46
C GLY A 230 -5.40 21.12 -15.59
N GLY A 231 -6.23 20.10 -15.82
CA GLY A 231 -7.26 20.09 -16.86
C GLY A 231 -6.84 19.34 -18.13
N VAL A 232 -7.76 19.31 -19.11
CA VAL A 232 -7.60 18.65 -20.41
C VAL A 232 -8.01 19.64 -21.52
N PRO A 233 -7.06 20.28 -22.23
CA PRO A 233 -5.63 20.26 -21.98
C PRO A 233 -5.24 21.01 -20.71
N ALA A 234 -4.10 20.64 -20.13
CA ALA A 234 -3.60 21.25 -18.91
C ALA A 234 -3.27 22.73 -19.11
N LYS A 235 -3.67 23.55 -18.13
CA LYS A 235 -3.37 24.99 -18.06
C LYS A 235 -2.76 25.30 -16.71
N VAL A 236 -1.94 26.34 -16.64
CA VAL A 236 -1.45 26.89 -15.36
C VAL A 236 -2.65 27.37 -14.55
N ILE A 237 -2.80 26.80 -13.35
CA ILE A 237 -3.82 27.16 -12.36
C ILE A 237 -3.27 28.29 -11.50
N ARG A 238 -2.06 28.11 -10.97
CA ARG A 238 -1.34 29.11 -10.16
C ARG A 238 0.13 28.75 -10.01
N GLN A 239 0.92 29.66 -9.45
CA GLN A 239 2.29 29.37 -9.01
C GLN A 239 2.27 28.72 -7.62
N ARG A 240 3.30 27.92 -7.31
CA ARG A 240 3.61 27.52 -5.94
C ARG A 240 4.10 28.76 -5.20
N GLU A 241 3.57 28.97 -4.01
CA GLU A 241 4.00 30.08 -3.15
C GLU A 241 5.17 29.61 -2.27
N GLU A 242 6.19 30.44 -2.14
CA GLU A 242 7.14 30.36 -1.02
C GLU A 242 6.41 30.79 0.25
N SER A 243 5.60 29.91 0.78
CA SER A 243 5.20 30.01 2.17
C SER A 243 5.37 28.62 2.76
N LEU A 244 6.41 28.47 3.57
CA LEU A 244 6.22 27.64 4.74
C LEU A 244 5.10 28.34 5.51
N PRO A 245 3.88 27.76 5.66
CA PRO A 245 3.19 28.06 6.90
C PRO A 245 4.20 27.78 8.02
N PRO A 246 4.22 28.54 9.12
CA PRO A 246 4.94 28.11 10.30
C PRO A 246 4.65 26.62 10.46
N LEU A 247 5.67 25.83 10.81
CA LEU A 247 5.43 24.55 11.47
C LEU A 247 4.61 24.89 12.72
N HIS A 248 3.30 25.04 12.54
CA HIS A 248 2.36 25.13 13.62
C HIS A 248 2.53 23.78 14.29
N SER A 249 3.10 23.86 15.49
CA SER A 249 3.13 22.82 16.49
C SER A 249 1.97 21.85 16.28
N PHE A 250 2.30 20.56 16.20
CA PHE A 250 1.39 19.43 16.25
C PHE A 250 0.41 19.58 17.43
N GLY A 251 -0.70 20.27 17.19
CA GLY A 251 -1.61 20.74 18.24
C GLY A 251 -3.00 21.14 17.73
N ARG A 252 -3.41 20.67 16.55
CA ARG A 252 -4.83 20.65 16.16
C ARG A 252 -5.31 19.21 16.05
N ARG A 253 -6.48 18.96 16.64
CA ARG A 253 -7.28 17.73 16.55
C ARG A 253 -7.13 17.10 15.18
N VAL A 254 -6.75 15.82 15.19
CA VAL A 254 -6.88 14.92 14.05
C VAL A 254 -8.33 15.02 13.57
N ASP A 255 -8.51 15.40 12.32
CA ASP A 255 -9.81 15.30 11.65
C ASP A 255 -10.05 13.83 11.34
N ILE A 256 -10.57 13.12 12.36
CA ILE A 256 -10.83 11.68 12.36
C ILE A 256 -11.72 11.29 11.18
N GLU A 257 -12.66 12.15 10.75
CA GLU A 257 -13.50 11.90 9.57
C GLU A 257 -12.70 11.78 8.27
N ARG A 258 -11.63 12.58 8.14
CA ARG A 258 -10.79 12.61 6.93
C ARG A 258 -9.82 11.43 6.88
N VAL A 259 -9.40 10.91 8.04
CA VAL A 259 -8.63 9.66 8.17
C VAL A 259 -9.55 8.46 7.92
N GLN A 260 -10.74 8.42 8.52
CA GLN A 260 -11.73 7.35 8.37
C GLN A 260 -12.21 7.19 6.91
N LYS A 261 -12.50 8.28 6.19
CA LYS A 261 -12.93 8.21 4.78
C LYS A 261 -11.85 7.65 3.85
N ARG A 262 -10.57 7.86 4.18
CA ARG A 262 -9.43 7.41 3.36
C ARG A 262 -9.01 5.98 3.70
N GLU A 263 -9.07 5.60 4.97
CA GLU A 263 -8.70 4.27 5.44
C GLU A 263 -9.82 3.23 5.28
N ALA A 264 -11.11 3.60 5.41
CA ALA A 264 -12.23 2.70 5.12
C ALA A 264 -12.26 2.23 3.65
N TRP A 265 -11.74 3.05 2.72
CA TRP A 265 -11.60 2.66 1.31
C TRP A 265 -10.46 1.66 1.11
N LEU A 266 -9.31 1.85 1.78
CA LEU A 266 -8.17 0.92 1.77
C LEU A 266 -8.52 -0.41 2.44
N LEU A 267 -9.16 -0.38 3.62
CA LEU A 267 -9.65 -1.55 4.35
C LEU A 267 -10.66 -2.35 3.53
N ARG A 268 -11.64 -1.70 2.88
CA ARG A 268 -12.62 -2.42 2.02
C ARG A 268 -11.97 -3.05 0.79
N GLY A 269 -10.99 -2.37 0.16
CA GLY A 269 -10.29 -2.93 -0.99
C GLY A 269 -9.41 -4.14 -0.63
N THR A 270 -8.76 -4.12 0.54
CA THR A 270 -7.92 -5.22 1.02
C THR A 270 -8.75 -6.37 1.61
N LEU A 271 -9.83 -6.11 2.37
CA LEU A 271 -10.73 -7.14 2.88
C LEU A 271 -11.56 -7.81 1.78
N ALA A 272 -12.08 -7.08 0.79
CA ALA A 272 -12.84 -7.67 -0.32
C ALA A 272 -11.97 -8.63 -1.15
N SER A 273 -10.70 -8.28 -1.38
CA SER A 273 -9.73 -9.15 -2.05
C SER A 273 -9.34 -10.39 -1.24
N LEU A 274 -9.48 -10.34 0.09
CA LEU A 274 -9.20 -11.44 1.02
C LEU A 274 -10.42 -12.36 1.23
N LEU A 275 -11.64 -11.82 1.21
CA LEU A 275 -12.90 -12.56 1.39
C LEU A 275 -13.40 -13.24 0.11
N GLU A 276 -12.99 -12.79 -1.07
CA GLU A 276 -13.32 -13.43 -2.35
C GLU A 276 -12.38 -14.59 -2.74
N ALA A 277 -11.33 -14.86 -1.94
CA ALA A 277 -10.50 -16.05 -2.13
C ALA A 277 -11.27 -17.31 -1.69
N PRO A 278 -11.36 -18.37 -2.52
CA PRO A 278 -12.11 -19.55 -2.17
C PRO A 278 -11.54 -20.19 -0.89
N PRO A 279 -12.39 -20.70 0.01
CA PRO A 279 -11.91 -21.40 1.21
C PRO A 279 -11.05 -22.58 0.77
N VAL A 280 -9.88 -22.73 1.36
CA VAL A 280 -9.09 -23.96 1.23
C VAL A 280 -9.96 -25.08 1.80
N LYS A 281 -10.38 -26.01 0.94
CA LYS A 281 -11.12 -27.19 1.35
C LYS A 281 -10.28 -27.94 2.39
N ALA A 282 -10.80 -28.03 3.61
CA ALA A 282 -10.33 -29.01 4.58
C ALA A 282 -10.52 -30.41 3.98
N GLY A 283 -9.42 -31.07 3.60
CA GLY A 283 -9.44 -32.47 3.16
C GLY A 283 -8.79 -32.80 1.81
N ALA A 284 -8.01 -31.92 1.18
CA ALA A 284 -7.14 -32.35 0.06
C ALA A 284 -5.72 -32.62 0.58
N GLU A 285 -5.35 -33.89 0.68
CA GLU A 285 -3.94 -34.28 0.83
C GLU A 285 -3.15 -33.74 -0.37
N PRO A 286 -2.04 -33.00 -0.15
CA PRO A 286 -1.13 -32.65 -1.22
C PRO A 286 -0.18 -33.81 -1.49
N ASP A 287 -0.09 -34.18 -2.76
CA ASP A 287 0.80 -35.20 -3.31
C ASP A 287 2.22 -35.09 -2.74
N ALA A 288 2.74 -36.27 -2.37
CA ALA A 288 4.04 -36.47 -1.76
C ALA A 288 5.19 -36.22 -2.73
N GLU A 289 6.00 -35.20 -2.46
CA GLU A 289 7.42 -35.20 -2.81
C GLU A 289 8.26 -34.95 -1.55
N GLU A 290 9.38 -35.66 -1.49
CA GLU A 290 10.11 -36.16 -0.33
C GLU A 290 10.61 -35.07 0.64
N GLY A 291 10.23 -35.21 1.91
CA GLY A 291 10.83 -34.52 3.05
C GLY A 291 10.97 -35.51 4.22
N SER A 292 12.16 -35.53 4.83
CA SER A 292 12.63 -36.49 5.82
C SER A 292 11.65 -36.74 7.01
N PRO A 293 11.58 -37.97 7.55
CA PRO A 293 10.61 -38.32 8.58
C PRO A 293 11.00 -37.69 9.93
N GLY A 294 10.17 -36.75 10.42
CA GLY A 294 10.31 -36.17 11.76
C GLY A 294 9.80 -34.73 11.92
N GLU A 295 9.54 -34.01 10.84
CA GLU A 295 9.00 -32.64 10.92
C GLU A 295 7.47 -32.65 10.87
N GLU A 296 6.82 -32.41 12.03
CA GLU A 296 5.41 -32.04 12.07
C GLU A 296 5.18 -30.79 11.19
N ARG A 297 4.42 -30.95 10.11
CA ARG A 297 4.10 -29.89 9.14
C ARG A 297 3.04 -28.96 9.74
N PHE A 298 3.47 -27.88 10.40
CA PHE A 298 2.56 -26.85 10.94
C PHE A 298 2.04 -25.90 9.84
N PRO A 299 0.78 -25.42 9.90
CA PRO A 299 0.15 -24.57 8.88
C PRO A 299 0.83 -23.20 8.74
N GLY A 300 0.80 -22.62 7.54
CA GLY A 300 1.39 -21.30 7.22
C GLY A 300 0.67 -20.10 7.86
N PRO A 301 1.23 -18.87 7.76
CA PRO A 301 0.73 -17.70 8.50
C PRO A 301 -0.67 -17.26 8.04
N ASP A 302 -1.48 -16.78 8.98
CA ASP A 302 -2.80 -16.19 8.70
C ASP A 302 -2.64 -14.88 7.91
N ARG A 303 -3.24 -14.84 6.71
CA ARG A 303 -3.15 -13.68 5.80
C ARG A 303 -3.82 -12.44 6.36
N GLY A 304 -4.85 -12.57 7.19
CA GLY A 304 -5.52 -11.44 7.85
C GLY A 304 -4.59 -10.74 8.83
N LEU A 305 -3.88 -11.53 9.65
CA LEU A 305 -2.91 -11.06 10.63
C LEU A 305 -1.75 -10.27 9.99
N LEU A 306 -1.27 -10.74 8.83
CA LEU A 306 -0.23 -10.05 8.05
C LEU A 306 -0.71 -8.70 7.52
N GLY A 307 -1.97 -8.63 7.06
CA GLY A 307 -2.60 -7.38 6.60
C GLY A 307 -2.72 -6.35 7.72
N SER A 308 -3.21 -6.77 8.88
CA SER A 308 -3.32 -5.95 10.09
C SER A 308 -1.97 -5.40 10.55
N SER A 309 -0.93 -6.24 10.53
CA SER A 309 0.44 -5.85 10.90
C SER A 309 1.06 -4.85 9.91
N LEU A 310 0.81 -5.02 8.60
CA LEU A 310 1.26 -4.09 7.56
C LEU A 310 0.57 -2.72 7.69
N PHE A 311 -0.74 -2.72 7.93
CA PHE A 311 -1.50 -1.49 8.16
C PHE A 311 -0.98 -0.77 9.40
N ALA A 312 -0.91 -1.46 10.54
CA ALA A 312 -0.38 -0.91 11.79
C ALA A 312 1.04 -0.31 11.59
N GLY A 313 1.91 -1.06 10.92
CA GLY A 313 3.26 -0.65 10.58
C GLY A 313 3.31 0.65 9.76
N SER A 314 2.58 0.68 8.64
CA SER A 314 2.63 1.79 7.69
C SER A 314 2.00 3.09 8.23
N THR A 315 0.97 2.97 9.06
CA THR A 315 0.20 4.11 9.56
C THR A 315 0.76 4.66 10.88
N PHE A 316 1.09 3.79 11.83
CA PHE A 316 1.39 4.21 13.21
C PHE A 316 2.85 4.01 13.62
N CYS A 317 3.57 3.07 12.99
CA CYS A 317 4.89 2.70 13.47
C CYS A 317 6.04 3.51 12.86
N ARG A 318 5.81 4.47 11.95
CA ARG A 318 6.90 5.17 11.25
C ARG A 318 7.83 5.91 12.23
N LYS A 319 9.09 5.46 12.33
CA LYS A 319 10.11 5.94 13.29
C LYS A 319 9.75 5.72 14.79
N ALA A 320 8.69 4.97 15.06
CA ALA A 320 8.24 4.66 16.41
C ALA A 320 9.12 3.60 17.08
N ARG A 321 9.13 3.61 18.42
CA ARG A 321 9.52 2.45 19.22
C ARG A 321 8.29 1.63 19.52
N VAL A 322 8.27 0.40 19.01
CA VAL A 322 7.11 -0.49 19.04
C VAL A 322 7.36 -1.64 19.99
N LEU A 323 6.36 -1.97 20.81
CA LEU A 323 6.31 -3.23 21.55
C LEU A 323 5.23 -4.11 20.91
N ASP A 324 5.62 -5.27 20.43
CA ASP A 324 4.68 -6.29 19.94
C ASP A 324 4.51 -7.39 20.98
N ILE A 325 3.32 -7.48 21.57
CA ILE A 325 2.99 -8.41 22.64
C ILE A 325 2.29 -9.63 22.03
N GLY A 326 2.77 -10.83 22.40
CA GLY A 326 2.14 -12.08 21.94
C GLY A 326 2.64 -12.56 20.59
N SER A 327 3.78 -12.07 20.10
CA SER A 327 4.40 -12.57 18.88
C SER A 327 4.82 -14.03 19.04
N THR A 328 4.19 -14.95 18.31
CA THR A 328 4.48 -16.40 18.38
C THR A 328 5.21 -16.95 17.16
N ASP A 329 4.94 -16.41 15.97
CA ASP A 329 5.50 -16.90 14.69
C ASP A 329 6.58 -16.00 14.08
N GLY A 330 6.69 -14.77 14.57
CA GLY A 330 7.68 -13.76 14.20
C GLY A 330 7.37 -12.95 12.94
N TRP A 331 6.23 -13.16 12.28
CA TRP A 331 5.87 -12.40 11.08
C TRP A 331 5.39 -10.98 11.38
N GLY A 332 4.56 -10.81 12.43
CA GLY A 332 4.07 -9.51 12.88
C GLY A 332 5.19 -8.49 13.15
N PRO A 333 6.15 -8.79 14.07
CA PRO A 333 7.27 -7.90 14.36
C PRO A 333 8.07 -7.50 13.13
N ARG A 334 8.22 -8.42 12.17
CA ARG A 334 8.99 -8.19 10.95
C ARG A 334 8.33 -7.19 10.01
N LEU A 335 7.00 -7.23 9.90
CA LEU A 335 6.23 -6.27 9.12
C LEU A 335 6.22 -4.90 9.80
N LEU A 336 6.11 -4.86 11.12
CA LEU A 336 6.22 -3.62 11.91
C LEU A 336 7.62 -3.00 11.77
N ALA A 337 8.68 -3.82 11.75
CA ALA A 337 10.07 -3.39 11.63
C ALA A 337 10.44 -2.77 10.28
N LEU A 338 9.61 -2.97 9.24
CA LEU A 338 9.78 -2.26 7.96
C LEU A 338 9.57 -0.74 8.12
N TYR A 339 8.85 -0.30 9.15
CA TYR A 339 8.47 1.09 9.38
C TYR A 339 9.00 1.65 10.71
N ALA A 340 9.12 0.80 11.72
CA ALA A 340 9.57 1.15 13.06
C ALA A 340 11.07 1.50 13.14
N ARG A 341 11.42 2.40 14.07
CA ARG A 341 12.82 2.61 14.46
C ARG A 341 13.36 1.39 15.19
N GLU A 342 12.54 0.81 16.06
CA GLU A 342 12.85 -0.37 16.86
C GLU A 342 11.55 -1.12 17.13
N VAL A 343 11.58 -2.45 17.00
CA VAL A 343 10.51 -3.33 17.46
C VAL A 343 11.05 -4.24 18.56
N VAL A 344 10.38 -4.23 19.71
CA VAL A 344 10.60 -5.21 20.77
C VAL A 344 9.51 -6.27 20.64
N ALA A 345 9.88 -7.48 20.24
CA ALA A 345 8.96 -8.60 20.13
C ALA A 345 8.99 -9.39 21.44
N LEU A 346 7.88 -9.33 22.20
CA LEU A 346 7.73 -10.04 23.47
C LEU A 346 6.94 -11.33 23.26
N SER A 347 7.63 -12.45 23.35
CA SER A 347 7.08 -13.80 23.16
C SER A 347 6.95 -14.54 24.49
N PRO A 348 5.92 -15.39 24.67
CA PRO A 348 5.83 -16.25 25.84
C PRO A 348 6.99 -17.26 25.86
N ALA A 349 7.39 -17.71 27.06
CA ALA A 349 8.53 -18.64 27.23
C ALA A 349 8.36 -19.98 26.50
N THR A 350 7.12 -20.37 26.20
CA THR A 350 6.76 -21.59 25.47
C THR A 350 6.81 -21.43 23.95
N ALA A 351 6.89 -20.21 23.42
CA ALA A 351 7.09 -19.98 22.00
C ALA A 351 8.58 -20.20 21.67
N THR A 352 8.86 -21.23 20.88
CA THR A 352 10.22 -21.69 20.58
C THR A 352 11.01 -20.60 19.85
N PRO A 353 12.12 -20.09 20.40
CA PRO A 353 12.94 -19.06 19.75
C PRO A 353 13.70 -19.57 18.49
N GLU A 354 13.49 -20.83 18.08
CA GLU A 354 14.18 -21.44 16.94
C GLU A 354 13.68 -20.92 15.58
N ARG A 355 12.36 -20.67 15.41
CA ARG A 355 11.81 -20.07 14.17
C ARG A 355 12.22 -18.61 13.99
N ALA A 356 12.24 -17.82 15.07
CA ALA A 356 12.73 -16.43 15.04
C ALA A 356 14.22 -16.34 14.62
N ARG A 357 15.01 -17.40 14.89
CA ARG A 357 16.43 -17.52 14.51
C ARG A 357 16.67 -18.01 13.08
N SER A 358 15.71 -18.67 12.43
CA SER A 358 15.86 -19.15 11.04
C SER A 358 15.70 -18.05 9.99
N PHE A 359 15.15 -16.89 10.36
CA PHE A 359 15.00 -15.75 9.47
C PHE A 359 16.23 -14.83 9.55
N ARG A 360 16.70 -14.30 8.40
CA ARG A 360 17.83 -13.34 8.35
C ARG A 360 17.65 -12.23 9.39
N LYS A 361 18.72 -11.90 10.14
CA LYS A 361 18.76 -10.79 11.10
C LYS A 361 18.22 -9.50 10.44
N GLN A 362 17.13 -8.96 10.97
CA GLN A 362 16.81 -7.55 10.83
C GLN A 362 17.39 -6.83 12.06
N ASP A 363 18.20 -5.81 11.83
CA ASP A 363 19.02 -5.20 12.87
C ASP A 363 18.21 -4.33 13.87
N ASN A 364 16.93 -4.08 13.58
CA ASN A 364 16.04 -3.24 14.40
C ASN A 364 14.94 -4.03 15.15
N ILE A 365 15.05 -5.35 15.26
CA ILE A 365 14.16 -6.17 16.10
C ILE A 365 14.91 -6.72 17.30
N ARG A 366 14.36 -6.49 18.49
CA ARG A 366 14.82 -7.09 19.75
C ARG A 366 13.82 -8.14 20.22
N TRP A 367 14.23 -9.40 20.20
CA TRP A 367 13.43 -10.53 20.68
C TRP A 367 13.62 -10.71 22.18
N LEU A 368 12.53 -10.75 22.94
CA LEU A 368 12.53 -10.99 24.38
C LEU A 368 11.51 -12.08 24.73
N GLN A 369 11.88 -12.94 25.67
CA GLN A 369 10.93 -13.80 26.35
C GLN A 369 10.39 -13.09 27.59
N GLY A 370 9.07 -13.14 27.79
CA GLY A 370 8.46 -12.57 28.99
C GLY A 370 6.95 -12.73 29.03
N ASP A 371 6.37 -12.32 30.15
CA ASP A 371 4.93 -12.36 30.37
C ASP A 371 4.25 -11.14 29.73
N ALA A 372 3.31 -11.40 28.83
CA ALA A 372 2.47 -10.40 28.18
C ALA A 372 1.61 -9.60 29.19
N LEU A 373 1.25 -10.22 30.32
CA LEU A 373 0.48 -9.59 31.40
C LEU A 373 1.35 -8.72 32.31
N ALA A 374 2.68 -8.90 32.27
CA ALA A 374 3.63 -8.12 33.04
C ALA A 374 4.92 -7.80 32.24
N PRO A 375 4.86 -7.04 31.12
CA PRO A 375 6.00 -6.79 30.24
C PRO A 375 7.22 -6.17 30.94
N ALA A 376 7.00 -5.40 32.00
CA ALA A 376 8.06 -4.79 32.81
C ALA A 376 9.04 -5.82 33.40
N THR A 377 8.56 -7.04 33.70
CA THR A 377 9.38 -8.14 34.25
C THR A 377 10.46 -8.62 33.27
N ALA A 378 10.29 -8.35 31.96
CA ALA A 378 11.29 -8.61 30.94
C ALA A 378 12.34 -7.49 30.81
N GLY A 379 12.39 -6.55 31.77
CA GLY A 379 13.31 -5.41 31.76
C GLY A 379 12.87 -4.26 30.85
N LEU A 380 11.57 -4.19 30.55
CA LEU A 380 10.98 -3.11 29.76
C LEU A 380 10.52 -1.96 30.67
N ALA A 381 10.91 -0.73 30.33
CA ALA A 381 10.44 0.43 31.06
C ALA A 381 8.99 0.77 30.68
N GLU A 382 8.14 1.01 31.67
CA GLU A 382 6.79 1.54 31.42
C GLU A 382 6.86 2.94 30.80
N GLY A 383 5.82 3.35 30.07
CA GLY A 383 5.79 4.68 29.46
C GLY A 383 6.88 4.93 28.41
N SER A 384 7.47 3.89 27.84
CA SER A 384 8.66 4.02 26.97
C SER A 384 8.41 3.69 25.50
N PHE A 385 7.19 3.27 25.14
CA PHE A 385 6.80 2.90 23.79
C PHE A 385 5.87 3.93 23.16
N ASP A 386 6.06 4.17 21.86
CA ASP A 386 5.20 5.04 21.07
C ASP A 386 3.97 4.26 20.59
N VAL A 387 4.15 2.97 20.29
CA VAL A 387 3.10 2.05 19.84
C VAL A 387 3.22 0.71 20.58
N VAL A 388 2.09 0.12 20.95
CA VAL A 388 2.00 -1.25 21.48
C VAL A 388 1.00 -2.02 20.62
N THR A 389 1.40 -3.18 20.12
CA THR A 389 0.58 -4.07 19.30
C THR A 389 0.25 -5.36 20.06
N ALA A 390 -0.96 -5.88 19.89
CA ALA A 390 -1.41 -7.17 20.41
C ALA A 390 -2.39 -7.81 19.40
N MET A 391 -1.85 -8.55 18.44
CA MET A 391 -2.62 -9.09 17.31
C MET A 391 -3.08 -10.52 17.61
N GLU A 392 -4.39 -10.79 17.56
CA GLU A 392 -5.02 -12.08 17.89
C GLU A 392 -4.50 -12.65 19.23
N ALA A 393 -4.35 -11.78 20.22
CA ALA A 393 -3.76 -12.15 21.51
C ALA A 393 -4.80 -12.23 22.62
N ILE A 394 -5.84 -11.39 22.57
CA ILE A 394 -6.76 -11.14 23.69
C ILE A 394 -7.62 -12.37 23.98
N GLU A 395 -8.09 -13.05 22.94
CA GLU A 395 -8.98 -14.22 23.00
C GLU A 395 -8.33 -15.46 23.61
N HIS A 396 -7.00 -15.48 23.67
CA HIS A 396 -6.21 -16.55 24.30
C HIS A 396 -6.05 -16.38 25.81
N PHE A 397 -6.61 -15.33 26.40
CA PHE A 397 -6.60 -15.10 27.84
C PHE A 397 -7.99 -15.29 28.45
N SER A 398 -8.01 -15.65 29.74
CA SER A 398 -9.25 -15.59 30.53
C SER A 398 -9.82 -14.17 30.51
N ARG A 399 -11.12 -13.99 30.78
CA ARG A 399 -11.72 -12.66 30.87
C ARG A 399 -10.94 -11.70 31.80
N ALA A 400 -10.44 -12.21 32.91
CA ALA A 400 -9.66 -11.42 33.87
C ALA A 400 -8.28 -11.06 33.31
N ASP A 401 -7.60 -12.01 32.67
CA ASP A 401 -6.26 -11.80 32.15
C ASP A 401 -6.25 -10.99 30.86
N GLY A 402 -7.27 -11.11 30.00
CA GLY A 402 -7.43 -10.23 28.83
C GLY A 402 -7.60 -8.76 29.23
N ARG A 403 -8.30 -8.49 30.33
CA ARG A 403 -8.37 -7.14 30.91
C ARG A 403 -6.99 -6.67 31.42
N ARG A 404 -6.22 -7.55 32.06
CA ARG A 404 -4.86 -7.25 32.50
C ARG A 404 -3.91 -6.99 31.33
N LEU A 405 -4.05 -7.74 30.23
CA LEU A 405 -3.26 -7.54 29.02
C LEU A 405 -3.45 -6.13 28.46
N VAL A 406 -4.69 -5.66 28.34
CA VAL A 406 -4.99 -4.30 27.86
C VAL A 406 -4.44 -3.23 28.82
N ALA A 407 -4.55 -3.45 30.14
CA ALA A 407 -3.97 -2.56 31.14
C ALA A 407 -2.43 -2.51 31.06
N ALA A 408 -1.78 -3.67 30.88
CA ALA A 408 -0.33 -3.78 30.74
C ALA A 408 0.16 -3.10 29.45
N ALA A 409 -0.55 -3.29 28.34
CA ALA A 409 -0.27 -2.60 27.08
C ALA A 409 -0.39 -1.08 27.24
N ALA A 410 -1.45 -0.61 27.91
CA ALA A 410 -1.61 0.81 28.23
C ALA A 410 -0.47 1.34 29.10
N ALA A 411 0.01 0.59 30.09
CA ALA A 411 1.13 1.01 30.96
C ALA A 411 2.44 1.22 30.17
N MET A 412 2.72 0.37 29.17
CA MET A 412 3.92 0.47 28.34
C MET A 412 3.98 1.72 27.44
N LEU A 413 2.81 2.26 27.07
CA LEU A 413 2.71 3.42 26.20
C LEU A 413 3.09 4.73 26.87
N LYS A 414 3.78 5.61 26.15
CA LYS A 414 3.93 7.03 26.51
C LYS A 414 2.56 7.73 26.56
N PRO A 415 2.41 8.85 27.28
CA PRO A 415 1.26 9.75 27.10
C PRO A 415 1.04 10.06 25.61
N GLY A 416 -0.18 9.86 25.11
CA GLY A 416 -0.51 10.01 23.69
C GLY A 416 -0.02 8.89 22.76
N GLY A 417 0.58 7.82 23.29
CA GLY A 417 0.96 6.63 22.54
C GLY A 417 -0.26 5.81 22.09
N VAL A 418 -0.06 4.96 21.08
CA VAL A 418 -1.15 4.23 20.40
C VAL A 418 -1.12 2.74 20.72
N PHE A 419 -2.24 2.21 21.19
CA PHE A 419 -2.50 0.79 21.32
C PHE A 419 -3.25 0.28 20.09
N ILE A 420 -2.77 -0.82 19.52
CA ILE A 420 -3.37 -1.47 18.35
C ILE A 420 -3.55 -2.95 18.67
N ALA A 421 -4.74 -3.48 18.43
CA ALA A 421 -4.99 -4.90 18.65
C ALA A 421 -6.02 -5.45 17.65
N THR A 422 -5.96 -6.75 17.40
CA THR A 422 -7.00 -7.47 16.64
C THR A 422 -7.56 -8.62 17.47
N SER A 423 -8.84 -8.87 17.28
CA SER A 423 -9.58 -10.04 17.75
C SER A 423 -10.96 -10.01 17.09
N ALA A 424 -11.76 -11.06 17.25
CA ALA A 424 -13.19 -10.99 16.93
C ALA A 424 -13.97 -10.32 18.08
N PHE A 425 -14.69 -9.21 17.80
CA PHE A 425 -15.49 -8.49 18.78
C PHE A 425 -16.99 -8.51 18.43
N PRO A 426 -17.66 -9.67 18.51
CA PRO A 426 -19.08 -9.79 18.22
C PRO A 426 -19.95 -8.93 19.14
N ASP A 427 -21.16 -8.60 18.69
CA ASP A 427 -22.02 -7.67 19.41
C ASP A 427 -22.74 -8.34 20.59
N THR A 428 -22.98 -9.65 20.51
CA THR A 428 -23.69 -10.42 21.55
C THR A 428 -22.79 -11.42 22.24
N ARG A 429 -23.14 -11.78 23.49
CA ARG A 429 -22.44 -12.81 24.26
C ARG A 429 -22.64 -14.19 23.62
N GLU A 430 -23.83 -14.47 23.06
CA GLU A 430 -24.09 -15.73 22.36
C GLU A 430 -23.17 -15.93 21.14
N GLU A 431 -22.98 -14.90 20.31
CA GLU A 431 -22.06 -14.95 19.16
C GLU A 431 -20.60 -15.13 19.61
N ALA A 432 -20.22 -14.44 20.68
CA ALA A 432 -18.89 -14.55 21.26
C ALA A 432 -18.60 -15.95 21.81
N ASP A 433 -19.56 -16.58 22.48
CA ASP A 433 -19.41 -17.94 23.00
C ASP A 433 -19.38 -18.97 21.86
N ALA A 434 -20.19 -18.76 20.81
CA ALA A 434 -20.17 -19.60 19.61
C ALA A 434 -18.82 -19.52 18.89
N LEU A 435 -18.27 -18.32 18.70
CA LEU A 435 -16.94 -18.13 18.13
C LEU A 435 -15.83 -18.71 19.03
N CYS A 436 -15.95 -18.57 20.35
CA CYS A 436 -14.98 -19.10 21.31
C CYS A 436 -14.92 -20.64 21.22
N ALA A 437 -16.06 -21.30 21.01
CA ALA A 437 -16.14 -22.74 20.85
C ALA A 437 -15.48 -23.27 19.56
N THR A 438 -15.24 -22.43 18.55
CA THR A 438 -14.62 -22.85 17.28
C THR A 438 -13.13 -23.18 17.37
N ASN A 439 -12.43 -22.65 18.39
CA ASN A 439 -11.01 -22.86 18.58
C ASN A 439 -10.71 -23.21 20.04
N PRO A 440 -10.16 -24.40 20.33
CA PRO A 440 -9.87 -24.84 21.71
C PRO A 440 -8.82 -23.98 22.42
N HIS A 441 -8.07 -23.15 21.69
CA HIS A 441 -7.13 -22.19 22.26
C HIS A 441 -7.76 -20.85 22.64
N HIS A 442 -9.01 -20.57 22.23
CA HIS A 442 -9.73 -19.39 22.70
C HIS A 442 -10.30 -19.66 24.08
N LEU A 443 -9.89 -18.84 25.06
CA LEU A 443 -10.37 -18.93 26.44
C LEU A 443 -11.54 -17.99 26.69
N TYR A 444 -11.54 -16.82 26.07
CA TYR A 444 -12.62 -15.84 26.19
C TYR A 444 -12.61 -14.82 25.05
N ILE A 445 -13.66 -14.83 24.22
CA ILE A 445 -13.87 -13.78 23.22
C ILE A 445 -14.59 -12.61 23.86
N VAL A 446 -14.05 -11.40 23.73
CA VAL A 446 -14.62 -10.16 24.31
C VAL A 446 -15.66 -9.58 23.35
N THR A 447 -16.85 -9.21 23.84
CA THR A 447 -17.84 -8.54 22.98
C THR A 447 -17.44 -7.10 22.62
N SER A 448 -18.01 -6.53 21.55
CA SER A 448 -17.76 -5.15 21.16
C SER A 448 -18.08 -4.15 22.29
N GLY A 449 -19.16 -4.39 23.04
CA GLY A 449 -19.56 -3.60 24.20
C GLY A 449 -18.58 -3.69 25.37
N GLU A 450 -18.14 -4.90 25.73
CA GLU A 450 -17.15 -5.12 26.78
C GLU A 450 -15.79 -4.50 26.42
N MET A 451 -15.37 -4.62 25.16
CA MET A 451 -14.11 -4.07 24.70
C MET A 451 -14.12 -2.54 24.74
N LYS A 452 -15.20 -1.90 24.27
CA LYS A 452 -15.37 -0.44 24.37
C LYS A 452 -15.30 0.04 25.83
N ALA A 453 -15.96 -0.65 26.75
CA ALA A 453 -15.92 -0.33 28.16
C ALA A 453 -14.50 -0.47 28.74
N LEU A 454 -13.80 -1.56 28.42
CA LEU A 454 -12.42 -1.80 28.85
C LEU A 454 -11.45 -0.73 28.31
N LEU A 455 -11.56 -0.35 27.04
CA LEU A 455 -10.71 0.67 26.45
C LEU A 455 -10.93 2.05 27.12
N ALA A 456 -12.16 2.39 27.50
CA ALA A 456 -12.47 3.66 28.17
C ALA A 456 -11.80 3.80 29.55
N GLU A 457 -11.44 2.68 30.20
CA GLU A 457 -10.72 2.69 31.48
C GLU A 457 -9.32 3.32 31.33
N HIS A 458 -8.61 3.00 30.26
CA HIS A 458 -7.18 3.32 30.08
C HIS A 458 -6.87 4.35 28.98
N PHE A 459 -7.77 4.52 28.01
CA PHE A 459 -7.52 5.31 26.80
C PHE A 459 -8.46 6.53 26.73
N SER A 460 -7.96 7.66 26.22
CA SER A 460 -8.75 8.91 26.09
C SER A 460 -9.68 8.85 24.89
N GLU A 461 -9.25 8.17 23.83
CA GLU A 461 -10.00 7.95 22.61
C GLU A 461 -9.77 6.51 22.15
N SER A 462 -10.82 5.84 21.67
CA SER A 462 -10.70 4.52 21.07
C SER A 462 -11.72 4.31 19.96
N THR A 463 -11.40 3.43 19.02
CA THR A 463 -12.28 3.02 17.93
C THR A 463 -12.11 1.54 17.66
N LEU A 464 -13.23 0.91 17.32
CA LEU A 464 -13.32 -0.47 16.87
C LEU A 464 -13.77 -0.46 15.42
N ILE A 465 -12.91 -0.91 14.51
CA ILE A 465 -13.20 -0.96 13.07
C ILE A 465 -13.71 -2.36 12.74
N ASP A 466 -14.88 -2.43 12.10
CA ASP A 466 -15.56 -3.65 11.66
C ASP A 466 -15.63 -4.75 12.74
N ASN A 467 -15.70 -4.36 14.02
CA ASN A 467 -15.68 -5.29 15.15
C ASN A 467 -14.48 -6.26 15.13
N MET A 468 -13.35 -5.85 14.54
CA MET A 468 -12.15 -6.69 14.41
C MET A 468 -10.84 -5.99 14.82
N PHE A 469 -10.78 -4.66 14.71
CA PHE A 469 -9.53 -3.93 14.83
C PHE A 469 -9.65 -2.75 15.80
N ILE A 470 -8.77 -2.71 16.80
CA ILE A 470 -8.71 -1.67 17.84
C ILE A 470 -7.65 -0.64 17.48
N ILE A 471 -8.02 0.63 17.63
CA ILE A 471 -7.08 1.74 17.75
C ILE A 471 -7.46 2.51 19.01
N ALA A 472 -6.51 2.69 19.94
CA ALA A 472 -6.76 3.42 21.18
C ALA A 472 -5.56 4.32 21.56
N ILE A 473 -5.84 5.53 22.03
CA ILE A 473 -4.84 6.55 22.36
C ILE A 473 -4.72 6.67 23.89
N LYS A 474 -3.52 6.51 24.44
CA LYS A 474 -3.29 6.57 25.89
C LYS A 474 -3.64 7.96 26.42
N LYS A 475 -4.37 8.00 27.53
CA LYS A 475 -4.65 9.23 28.29
C LYS A 475 -3.34 9.99 28.57
N SER A 476 -3.34 11.29 28.33
CA SER A 476 -2.21 12.20 28.55
C SER A 476 -1.87 12.40 30.01
#